data_AF-A0AAV5V1U1-F1
#
_entry.id   AF-A0AAV5V1U1-F1
#
_cell.length_a   1.000
_cell.length_b   1.000
_cell.length_c   1.000
_cell.angle_alpha   90.00
_cell.angle_beta   90.00
_cell.angle_gamma   90.00
#
_symmetry.space_group_name_H-M   'P 1'
#
loop_
_entity.id
_entity.type
_entity.pdbx_description
1 polymer ?
#
loop_
_entity_poly.entity_id
_entity_poly.type
_entity_poly.pdbx_seq_one_letter_code
_entity_poly.pdbx_strand_id
1 'polypeptide(L)'
;SIRWTVPIHLTSIDGTYQTTIVMQNNVSDISLIHSRPLIIDPKRVVYYRVIYDRDTYRNIAKNNLSDTDKNYIESDLVTAAFYGYANVTAACEVILRRKNSAVVRQAQDSLWSLFELDNAKQDEAKKLLEKLSGHR
;
A
#
# COMPACT_ATOMS: atom_id res chain seq x y z
N SER A 1 -5.23 20.36 11.65
CA SER A 1 -4.95 19.41 10.56
C SER A 1 -5.93 19.67 9.42
N ILE A 2 -5.49 19.50 8.17
CA ILE A 2 -6.38 19.56 7.00
C ILE A 2 -7.08 18.21 6.89
N ARG A 3 -8.39 18.20 6.66
CA ARG A 3 -9.17 16.98 6.41
C ARG A 3 -9.81 17.07 5.04
N TRP A 4 -9.59 16.06 4.21
CA TRP A 4 -10.11 16.01 2.84
C TRP A 4 -11.41 15.22 2.78
N THR A 5 -12.30 15.60 1.86
CA THR A 5 -13.35 14.72 1.38
C THR A 5 -12.77 13.85 0.27
N VAL A 6 -12.80 12.53 0.44
CA VAL A 6 -12.07 11.60 -0.44
C VAL A 6 -13.05 10.58 -1.04
N PRO A 7 -13.13 10.44 -2.37
CA PRO A 7 -13.81 9.30 -2.99
C PRO A 7 -12.99 8.03 -2.80
N ILE A 8 -13.60 6.99 -2.26
CA ILE A 8 -12.99 5.67 -2.04
C ILE A 8 -13.65 4.70 -3.01
N HIS A 9 -12.87 4.25 -3.99
CA HIS A 9 -13.28 3.21 -4.92
C HIS A 9 -13.05 1.85 -4.28
N LEU A 10 -14.05 0.99 -4.29
CA LEU A 10 -14.02 -0.34 -3.68
C LEU A 10 -14.27 -1.36 -4.76
N THR A 11 -13.43 -2.39 -4.83
CA THR A 11 -13.57 -3.51 -5.76
C THR A 11 -13.52 -4.80 -4.97
N SER A 12 -14.44 -5.74 -5.22
CA SER A 12 -14.30 -7.07 -4.63
C SER A 12 -13.03 -7.74 -5.17
N ILE A 13 -12.44 -8.58 -4.34
CA ILE A 13 -11.16 -9.24 -4.65
C ILE A 13 -11.18 -10.11 -5.92
N ASP A 14 -12.36 -10.52 -6.35
CA ASP A 14 -12.62 -11.27 -7.59
C ASP A 14 -13.08 -10.40 -8.77
N GLY A 15 -13.14 -9.08 -8.59
CA GLY A 15 -13.55 -8.11 -9.61
C GLY A 15 -15.04 -8.07 -9.95
N THR A 16 -15.87 -8.89 -9.31
CA THR A 16 -17.31 -9.01 -9.63
C THR A 16 -18.18 -7.86 -9.12
N TYR A 17 -17.67 -7.08 -8.16
CA TYR A 17 -18.38 -5.95 -7.56
C TYR A 17 -17.48 -4.72 -7.51
N GLN A 18 -18.04 -3.57 -7.87
CA GLN A 18 -17.40 -2.26 -7.78
C GLN A 18 -18.38 -1.23 -7.25
N THR A 19 -17.92 -0.38 -6.34
CA THR A 19 -18.69 0.76 -5.83
C THR A 19 -17.77 1.91 -5.47
N THR A 20 -18.34 3.10 -5.32
CA THR A 20 -17.62 4.27 -4.81
C THR A 20 -18.37 4.82 -3.61
N ILE A 21 -17.66 5.00 -2.50
CA ILE A 21 -18.17 5.73 -1.34
C ILE A 21 -17.42 7.05 -1.22
N VAL A 22 -18.02 8.05 -0.59
CA VAL A 22 -17.36 9.33 -0.32
C VAL A 22 -17.12 9.44 1.17
N MET A 23 -15.85 9.44 1.57
CA MET A 23 -15.45 9.73 2.95
C MET A 23 -15.45 11.23 3.16
N GLN A 24 -16.45 11.70 3.92
CA GLN A 24 -16.57 13.12 4.28
C GLN A 24 -15.46 13.51 5.28
N ASN A 25 -15.05 14.77 5.24
CA ASN A 25 -13.96 15.29 6.08
C ASN A 25 -14.15 15.15 7.60
N ASN A 26 -15.39 14.97 8.08
CA ASN A 26 -15.73 14.78 9.49
C ASN A 26 -15.90 13.31 9.89
N VAL A 27 -15.82 12.38 8.94
CA VAL A 27 -15.98 10.94 9.15
C VAL A 27 -14.59 10.30 9.26
N SER A 28 -14.38 9.49 10.29
CA SER A 28 -13.11 8.78 10.53
C SER A 28 -13.19 7.28 10.22
N ASP A 29 -14.40 6.71 10.19
CA ASP A 29 -14.65 5.29 9.94
C ASP A 29 -15.86 5.15 9.02
N ILE A 30 -15.77 4.22 8.07
CA ILE A 30 -16.90 3.75 7.29
C ILE A 30 -16.92 2.23 7.37
N SER A 31 -17.98 1.71 7.99
CA SER A 31 -18.22 0.27 8.08
C SER A 31 -19.11 -0.19 6.94
N LEU A 32 -18.63 -1.17 6.17
CA LEU A 32 -19.37 -1.78 5.06
C LEU A 32 -19.53 -3.27 5.31
N ILE A 33 -20.77 -3.75 5.27
CA ILE A 33 -21.07 -5.18 5.30
C ILE A 33 -21.07 -5.68 3.86
N HIS A 34 -20.10 -6.52 3.51
CA HIS A 34 -20.00 -7.13 2.19
C HIS A 34 -19.61 -8.60 2.32
N SER A 35 -20.18 -9.46 1.46
CA SER A 35 -19.98 -10.92 1.53
C SER A 35 -18.59 -11.38 1.08
N ARG A 36 -17.83 -10.49 0.43
CA ARG A 36 -16.48 -10.76 -0.11
C ARG A 36 -15.50 -9.68 0.31
N PRO A 37 -14.20 -10.00 0.49
CA PRO A 37 -13.17 -9.00 0.76
C PRO A 37 -13.15 -7.92 -0.33
N LEU A 38 -13.06 -6.67 0.11
CA LEU A 38 -12.94 -5.50 -0.74
C LEU A 38 -11.50 -4.99 -0.74
N ILE A 39 -11.07 -4.49 -1.89
CA ILE A 39 -9.79 -3.82 -2.08
C ILE A 39 -10.10 -2.39 -2.49
N ILE A 40 -9.37 -1.46 -1.90
CA ILE A 40 -9.55 -0.03 -2.13
C ILE A 40 -8.65 0.38 -3.30
N ASP A 41 -9.27 1.04 -4.28
CA ASP A 41 -8.68 1.68 -5.46
C ASP A 41 -7.49 0.91 -6.06
N PRO A 42 -7.68 -0.38 -6.44
CA PRO A 42 -6.60 -1.18 -6.99
C PRO A 42 -6.00 -0.59 -8.27
N LYS A 43 -6.77 0.24 -9.00
CA LYS A 43 -6.35 0.93 -10.22
C LYS A 43 -5.70 2.30 -9.98
N ARG A 44 -5.62 2.76 -8.72
CA ARG A 44 -5.06 4.06 -8.32
C ARG A 44 -5.64 5.24 -9.09
N VAL A 45 -6.96 5.28 -9.22
CA VAL A 45 -7.66 6.38 -9.91
C VAL A 45 -7.59 7.67 -9.07
N VAL A 46 -7.38 7.56 -7.76
CA VAL A 46 -7.35 8.68 -6.83
C VAL A 46 -5.99 8.76 -6.11
N TYR A 47 -5.55 9.97 -5.81
CA TYR A 47 -4.27 10.22 -5.16
C TYR A 47 -4.34 10.07 -3.63
N TYR A 48 -4.40 8.82 -3.16
CA TYR A 48 -4.13 8.46 -1.76
C TYR A 48 -3.38 7.12 -1.68
N ARG A 49 -2.98 6.74 -0.47
CA ARG A 49 -2.37 5.44 -0.17
C ARG A 49 -3.28 4.67 0.77
N VAL A 50 -3.32 3.35 0.61
CA VAL A 50 -4.12 2.47 1.44
C VAL A 50 -3.21 1.53 2.20
N ILE A 51 -3.37 1.51 3.51
CA ILE A 51 -2.67 0.58 4.39
C ILE A 51 -3.68 -0.41 4.92
N TYR A 52 -3.44 -1.67 4.56
CA TYR A 52 -4.29 -2.78 4.97
C TYR A 52 -3.75 -3.45 6.22
N ASP A 53 -4.61 -4.19 6.92
CA ASP A 53 -4.13 -5.10 7.94
C ASP A 53 -3.36 -6.29 7.33
N ARG A 54 -2.68 -7.04 8.21
CA ARG A 54 -1.85 -8.19 7.82
C ARG A 54 -2.64 -9.26 7.06
N ASP A 55 -3.87 -9.54 7.46
CA ASP A 55 -4.66 -10.63 6.87
C ASP A 55 -5.19 -10.25 5.49
N THR A 56 -5.50 -8.97 5.29
CA THR A 56 -5.86 -8.42 4.00
C THR A 56 -4.68 -8.46 3.02
N TYR A 57 -3.46 -8.08 3.43
CA TYR A 57 -2.27 -8.29 2.59
C TYR A 57 -2.03 -9.76 2.24
N ARG A 58 -2.28 -10.69 3.17
CA ARG A 58 -2.20 -12.13 2.90
C ARG A 58 -3.21 -12.59 1.85
N ASN A 59 -4.44 -12.07 1.89
CA ASN A 59 -5.49 -12.36 0.92
C ASN A 59 -5.15 -11.76 -0.45
N ILE A 60 -4.63 -10.53 -0.48
CA ILE A 60 -4.19 -9.85 -1.70
C ILE A 60 -3.13 -10.68 -2.43
N ALA A 61 -2.13 -11.19 -1.70
CA ALA A 61 -1.07 -12.00 -2.30
C ALA A 61 -1.58 -13.31 -2.95
N LYS A 62 -2.74 -13.84 -2.53
CA LYS A 62 -3.30 -15.11 -3.01
C LYS A 62 -4.41 -14.96 -4.05
N ASN A 63 -4.85 -13.74 -4.34
CA ASN A 63 -6.00 -13.50 -5.21
C ASN A 63 -5.63 -13.41 -6.70
N ASN A 64 -6.65 -13.13 -7.52
CA ASN A 64 -6.54 -13.00 -8.99
C ASN A 64 -6.32 -11.56 -9.46
N LEU A 65 -5.98 -10.60 -8.58
CA LEU A 65 -5.56 -9.27 -9.03
C LEU A 65 -4.33 -9.37 -9.92
N SER A 66 -4.19 -8.40 -10.82
CA SER A 66 -3.01 -8.28 -11.66
C SER A 66 -1.76 -8.10 -10.80
N ASP A 67 -0.62 -8.62 -11.26
CA ASP A 67 0.64 -8.41 -10.54
C ASP A 67 0.98 -6.92 -10.42
N THR A 68 0.60 -6.12 -11.41
CA THR A 68 0.74 -4.65 -11.38
C THR A 68 -0.01 -4.03 -10.20
N ASP A 69 -1.29 -4.35 -10.02
CA ASP A 69 -2.09 -3.80 -8.91
C ASP A 69 -1.53 -4.25 -7.56
N LYS A 70 -1.13 -5.52 -7.44
CA LYS A 70 -0.49 -6.05 -6.22
C LYS A 70 0.81 -5.31 -5.92
N ASN A 71 1.65 -5.07 -6.93
CA ASN A 71 2.92 -4.35 -6.76
C ASN A 71 2.70 -2.93 -6.24
N TYR A 72 1.70 -2.22 -6.76
CA TYR A 72 1.35 -0.89 -6.28
C TYR A 72 0.91 -0.90 -4.81
N ILE A 73 0.00 -1.80 -4.45
CA ILE A 73 -0.51 -1.96 -3.08
C ILE A 73 0.63 -2.26 -2.10
N GLU A 74 1.55 -3.13 -2.49
CA GLU A 74 2.67 -3.54 -1.65
C GLU A 74 3.75 -2.46 -1.56
N SER A 75 4.02 -1.71 -2.64
CA SER A 75 4.96 -0.58 -2.61
C SER A 75 4.47 0.56 -1.70
N ASP A 76 3.15 0.82 -1.67
CA ASP A 76 2.54 1.81 -0.78
C ASP A 76 2.80 1.47 0.70
N LEU A 77 2.88 0.19 1.06
CA LEU A 77 3.17 -0.25 2.43
C LEU A 77 4.59 0.15 2.88
N VAL A 78 5.59 0.03 2.01
CA VAL A 78 6.95 0.47 2.32
C VAL A 78 7.05 1.99 2.41
N THR A 79 6.34 2.71 1.53
CA THR A 79 6.25 4.17 1.64
C THR A 79 5.61 4.60 2.96
N ALA A 80 4.55 3.93 3.38
CA ALA A 80 3.92 4.20 4.67
C ALA A 80 4.82 3.84 5.85
N ALA A 81 5.60 2.76 5.75
CA ALA A 81 6.59 2.41 6.77
C ALA A 81 7.66 3.51 6.90
N PHE A 82 8.16 4.05 5.79
CA PHE A 82 9.06 5.21 5.79
C PHE A 82 8.45 6.41 6.51
N TYR A 83 7.15 6.66 6.30
CA TYR A 83 6.48 7.76 6.99
C TYR A 83 6.12 7.49 8.46
N GLY A 84 6.30 6.25 8.95
CA GLY A 84 5.97 5.84 10.32
C GLY A 84 4.54 5.36 10.51
N TYR A 85 3.78 5.16 9.42
CA TYR A 85 2.40 4.66 9.47
C TYR A 85 2.32 3.12 9.50
N ALA A 86 3.42 2.42 9.26
CA ALA A 86 3.50 0.96 9.29
C ALA A 86 4.82 0.48 9.90
N ASN A 87 4.84 -0.75 10.41
CA ASN A 87 6.08 -1.36 10.90
C ASN A 87 6.99 -1.74 9.72
N VAL A 88 8.22 -1.24 9.74
CA VAL A 88 9.25 -1.44 8.72
C VAL A 88 9.54 -2.91 8.44
N THR A 89 9.76 -3.72 9.48
CA THR A 89 10.07 -5.13 9.31
C THR A 89 8.91 -5.89 8.67
N ALA A 90 7.68 -5.67 9.16
CA ALA A 90 6.50 -6.29 8.60
C ALA A 90 6.23 -5.85 7.15
N ALA A 91 6.50 -4.59 6.82
CA ALA A 91 6.38 -4.07 5.45
C ALA A 91 7.35 -4.76 4.49
N CYS A 92 8.62 -4.87 4.88
CA CYS A 92 9.61 -5.58 4.08
C CYS A 92 9.24 -7.07 3.92
N GLU A 93 8.80 -7.75 4.98
CA GLU A 93 8.37 -9.16 4.91
C GLU A 93 7.25 -9.38 3.89
N VAL A 94 6.27 -8.48 3.80
CA VAL A 94 5.18 -8.57 2.82
C VAL A 94 5.72 -8.51 1.39
N ILE A 95 6.56 -7.52 1.07
CA ILE A 95 7.14 -7.35 -0.27
C ILE A 95 8.02 -8.54 -0.64
N LEU A 96 8.91 -8.95 0.28
CA LEU A 96 9.90 -9.98 0.03
C LEU A 96 9.27 -11.37 -0.13
N ARG A 97 8.11 -11.63 0.48
CA ARG A 97 7.41 -12.92 0.39
C ARG A 97 6.99 -13.28 -1.04
N ARG A 98 6.61 -12.30 -1.87
CA ARG A 98 6.20 -12.57 -3.25
C ARG A 98 7.36 -12.94 -4.18
N LYS A 99 8.61 -12.76 -3.75
CA LYS A 99 9.83 -13.02 -4.54
C LYS A 99 9.76 -12.38 -5.94
N ASN A 100 9.10 -11.23 -6.05
CA ASN A 100 8.90 -10.51 -7.31
C ASN A 100 9.87 -9.32 -7.34
N SER A 101 10.83 -9.35 -8.27
CA SER A 101 11.86 -8.30 -8.38
C SER A 101 11.29 -6.95 -8.82
N ALA A 102 10.14 -6.92 -9.49
CA ALA A 102 9.51 -5.69 -9.94
C ALA A 102 8.98 -4.85 -8.77
N VAL A 103 8.32 -5.48 -7.79
CA VAL A 103 7.83 -4.77 -6.59
C VAL A 103 8.98 -4.30 -5.70
N VAL A 104 10.05 -5.10 -5.59
CA VAL A 104 11.26 -4.70 -4.85
C VAL A 104 11.89 -3.47 -5.49
N ARG A 105 12.09 -3.47 -6.80
CA ARG A 105 12.62 -2.32 -7.54
C ARG A 105 11.72 -1.10 -7.39
N GLN A 106 10.42 -1.26 -7.57
CA GLN A 106 9.46 -0.16 -7.44
C GLN A 106 9.46 0.47 -6.04
N ALA A 107 9.59 -0.35 -4.99
CA ALA A 107 9.72 0.12 -3.62
C ALA A 107 11.04 0.87 -3.40
N GLN A 108 12.16 0.35 -3.94
CA GLN A 108 13.47 1.01 -3.90
C GLN A 108 13.44 2.37 -4.62
N ASP A 109 12.87 2.45 -5.82
CA ASP A 109 12.75 3.69 -6.59
C ASP A 109 11.93 4.74 -5.83
N SER A 110 10.81 4.31 -5.23
CA SER A 110 9.96 5.19 -4.41
C SER A 110 10.71 5.71 -3.17
N LEU A 111 11.48 4.86 -2.50
CA LEU A 111 12.30 5.26 -1.35
C LEU A 111 13.44 6.20 -1.75
N TRP A 112 14.07 5.97 -2.90
CA TRP A 112 15.13 6.86 -3.41
C TRP A 112 14.61 8.28 -3.68
N SER A 113 13.47 8.40 -4.37
CA SER A 113 12.85 9.72 -4.58
C SER A 113 12.52 10.41 -3.26
N LEU A 114 12.11 9.67 -2.23
CA LEU A 114 11.82 10.25 -0.91
C LEU A 114 13.09 10.60 -0.12
N PHE A 115 14.14 9.79 -0.23
CA PHE A 115 15.45 10.05 0.36
C PHE A 115 16.06 11.38 -0.12
N GLU A 116 15.89 11.68 -1.41
CA GLU A 116 16.35 12.93 -2.03
C GLU A 116 15.53 14.16 -1.59
N LEU A 117 14.26 13.96 -1.21
CA LEU A 117 13.32 15.05 -0.90
C LEU A 117 13.22 15.38 0.59
N ASP A 118 13.46 14.41 1.50
CA ASP A 118 13.23 14.55 2.94
C ASP A 118 14.46 14.19 3.78
N ASN A 119 15.34 15.19 3.99
CA ASN A 119 16.55 15.06 4.79
C ASN A 119 16.29 14.55 6.22
N ALA A 120 15.11 14.84 6.80
CA ALA A 120 14.80 14.44 8.18
C ALA A 120 14.54 12.92 8.30
N LYS A 121 14.34 12.22 7.18
CA LYS A 121 14.02 10.79 7.14
C LYS A 121 15.03 9.94 6.37
N GLN A 122 16.17 10.51 5.98
CA GLN A 122 17.21 9.80 5.24
C GLN A 122 17.70 8.53 5.94
N ASP A 123 17.87 8.55 7.26
CA ASP A 123 18.27 7.36 8.02
C ASP A 123 17.24 6.22 7.92
N GLU A 124 15.95 6.55 7.90
CA GLU A 124 14.88 5.55 7.81
C GLU A 124 14.77 4.99 6.39
N ALA A 125 14.88 5.85 5.37
CA ALA A 125 14.99 5.41 3.98
C ALA A 125 16.20 4.50 3.77
N LYS A 126 17.36 4.84 4.35
CA LYS A 126 18.57 4.00 4.27
C LYS A 126 18.35 2.61 4.86
N LYS A 127 17.78 2.49 6.06
CA LYS A 127 17.46 1.19 6.68
C LYS A 127 16.54 0.34 5.81
N LEU A 128 15.51 0.97 5.23
CA LEU A 128 14.57 0.30 4.33
C LEU A 128 15.27 -0.18 3.04
N LEU A 129 16.09 0.67 2.43
CA LEU A 129 16.86 0.35 1.22
C LEU A 129 17.85 -0.80 1.47
N GLU A 130 18.56 -0.80 2.60
CA GLU A 130 19.48 -1.88 2.99
C GLU A 130 18.75 -3.23 3.12
N LYS A 131 17.60 -3.24 3.81
CA LYS A 131 16.77 -4.45 3.94
C LYS A 131 16.27 -5.00 2.61
N LEU A 132 15.86 -4.12 1.70
CA LEU A 132 15.36 -4.53 0.38
C LEU A 132 16.50 -5.00 -0.54
N SER A 133 17.71 -4.44 -0.40
CA SER A 133 18.85 -4.74 -1.27
C SER A 133 19.58 -6.04 -0.94
N GLY A 134 19.43 -6.57 0.29
CA GLY A 134 20.02 -7.83 0.75
C GLY A 134 19.40 -9.10 0.15
N HIS A 135 18.31 -8.97 -0.62
CA HIS A 135 17.72 -10.07 -1.38
C HIS A 135 18.16 -9.98 -2.85
N ARG A 136 19.30 -10.60 -3.17
CA ARG A 136 19.71 -10.94 -4.54
C ARG A 136 19.64 -12.44 -4.74
#